data_AF-A0A1S3DTT7-F1
#
_entry.id   AF-A0A1S3DTT7-F1
#
_cell.length_a   1.000
_cell.length_b   1.000
_cell.length_c   1.000
_cell.angle_alpha   90.00
_cell.angle_beta   90.00
_cell.angle_gamma   90.00
#
_symmetry.space_group_name_H-M   'P 1'
#
loop_
_entity.id
_entity.type
_entity.pdbx_description
1 polymer ?
#
loop_
_entity_poly.entity_id
_entity_poly.type
_entity_poly.pdbx_seq_one_letter_code
_entity_poly.pdbx_strand_id
1 'polypeptide(L)'
;MDQDLLELNKGVEVLLFDLNDNNDDYYILQSQSLIKTWCESNISSKLIGGHKLDVKIAIRDGKQIRGDIEKRIESEPDILFVFGGTELIHGHVTSEVCTGLIQKRITGIEFIIYSVVKSNPDVVLDQFVCGFCRKTLILTLPLVTKDTLSVLNQIQKVLKHALAVYHNDLPSVREKHGESLVVSTASAPPLKSKINRDVTQRSRKSLYPMLEVEAAQKLILDFIETNKCGQQKQSLSCRQAGGYIVAETTVAKDDLPPFDASIKDGYAVIASDGAGKRKVVGERSAGPVKSASPLKSSQCYRINTGAPIPPGADSVVQVEDTELTKGKDGEEVEIKILKTPTKGQDIRVKGIDIRKGATILEEGNLIGPPELGLLASVGVTSITVYKKPIIHILSTGNELDEPDAHVLKPGCIRDSNRTVLASLLSENGFSSVDKGICRDDPDLLLQCLKSNLASCDVIISTGSVSMGDKDYLKDILVTDLGASIHFGRVNMKPG
;
A
#
# COMPACT_ATOMS: atom_id res chain seq x y z
N MET A 1 12.89 -8.27 -26.52
CA MET A 1 12.56 -6.95 -25.93
C MET A 1 11.75 -6.23 -26.99
N ASP A 2 10.45 -6.52 -27.05
CA ASP A 2 9.53 -5.73 -27.87
C ASP A 2 9.34 -4.38 -27.18
N GLN A 3 9.75 -3.30 -27.84
CA GLN A 3 9.49 -1.95 -27.34
C GLN A 3 8.05 -1.58 -27.73
N ASP A 4 7.18 -1.35 -26.73
CA ASP A 4 5.79 -0.89 -26.86
C ASP A 4 5.72 0.57 -27.37
N LEU A 5 6.08 0.82 -28.63
CA LEU A 5 6.13 2.17 -29.22
C LEU A 5 4.70 2.72 -29.47
N LEU A 6 4.56 4.05 -29.41
CA LEU A 6 3.31 4.74 -29.76
C LEU A 6 3.10 4.74 -31.27
N GLU A 7 1.93 4.28 -31.72
CA GLU A 7 1.47 4.40 -33.10
C GLU A 7 0.79 5.76 -33.26
N LEU A 8 1.40 6.65 -34.05
CA LEU A 8 0.98 8.04 -34.19
C LEU A 8 0.66 8.39 -35.65
N ASN A 9 -0.38 9.20 -35.86
CA ASN A 9 -0.85 9.58 -37.20
C ASN A 9 -0.19 10.86 -37.71
N LYS A 10 -0.07 11.87 -36.85
CA LYS A 10 0.43 13.23 -37.17
C LYS A 10 1.74 13.57 -36.45
N GLY A 11 2.12 12.78 -35.44
CA GLY A 11 3.40 12.86 -34.74
C GLY A 11 3.32 13.65 -33.43
N VAL A 12 4.50 13.95 -32.88
CA VAL A 12 4.67 14.66 -31.61
C VAL A 12 5.27 16.02 -31.85
N GLU A 13 4.73 17.03 -31.17
CA GLU A 13 5.38 18.32 -31.04
C GLU A 13 5.88 18.52 -29.61
N VAL A 14 7.04 19.16 -29.49
CA VAL A 14 7.64 19.53 -28.21
C VAL A 14 7.82 21.03 -28.19
N LEU A 15 7.21 21.68 -27.19
CA LEU A 15 7.38 23.09 -26.91
C LEU A 15 8.17 23.25 -25.62
N LEU A 16 9.29 23.95 -25.71
CA LEU A 16 10.17 24.24 -24.58
C LEU A 16 10.10 25.73 -24.27
N PHE A 17 9.66 26.07 -23.07
CA PHE A 17 9.68 27.43 -22.55
C PHE A 17 10.96 27.65 -21.74
N ASP A 18 11.79 28.56 -22.24
CA ASP A 18 12.97 29.07 -21.55
C ASP A 18 12.56 30.41 -20.93
N LEU A 19 12.13 30.36 -19.67
CA LEU A 19 11.68 31.54 -18.91
C LEU A 19 12.87 32.18 -18.22
N ASN A 20 13.83 32.68 -19.01
CA ASN A 20 14.90 33.53 -18.51
C ASN A 20 14.39 34.97 -18.42
N ASP A 21 14.06 35.40 -17.20
CA ASP A 21 13.93 36.82 -16.87
C ASP A 21 14.93 37.11 -15.73
N ASN A 22 16.14 37.47 -16.13
CA ASN A 22 17.32 37.86 -15.32
C ASN A 22 18.37 36.77 -15.06
N ASN A 23 19.63 37.22 -15.15
CA ASN A 23 20.93 36.54 -14.97
C ASN A 23 21.12 35.78 -13.63
N ASP A 24 20.20 34.91 -13.24
CA ASP A 24 20.41 33.98 -12.14
C ASP A 24 20.84 32.62 -12.70
N ASP A 25 22.11 32.28 -12.49
CA ASP A 25 22.82 31.06 -12.90
C ASP A 25 22.25 29.74 -12.32
N TYR A 26 21.01 29.74 -11.79
CA TYR A 26 20.44 28.58 -11.12
C TYR A 26 20.01 27.46 -12.08
N TYR A 27 19.78 27.76 -13.36
CA TYR A 27 19.35 26.78 -14.37
C TYR A 27 19.92 27.01 -15.78
N ILE A 28 21.09 27.61 -15.92
CA ILE A 28 21.70 27.78 -17.25
C ILE A 28 22.58 26.57 -17.59
N LEU A 29 22.35 26.04 -18.81
CA LEU A 29 23.23 25.15 -19.61
C LEU A 29 22.91 23.65 -19.57
N GLN A 30 21.74 23.27 -20.08
CA GLN A 30 21.81 22.42 -21.28
C GLN A 30 21.51 23.33 -22.48
N SER A 31 22.48 23.51 -23.36
CA SER A 31 22.28 24.27 -24.60
C SER A 31 20.99 23.81 -25.27
N GLN A 32 20.26 24.73 -25.89
CA GLN A 32 19.07 24.43 -26.69
C GLN A 32 19.27 23.22 -27.63
N SER A 33 20.51 23.04 -28.13
CA SER A 33 20.95 21.87 -28.87
C SER A 33 20.97 20.56 -28.08
N LEU A 34 21.39 20.56 -26.81
CA LEU A 34 21.39 19.37 -25.93
C LEU A 34 19.97 18.92 -25.59
N ILE A 35 19.06 19.85 -25.28
CA ILE A 35 17.66 19.51 -25.00
C ILE A 35 16.98 18.94 -26.25
N LYS A 36 17.23 19.57 -27.41
CA LYS A 36 16.75 19.05 -28.69
C LYS A 36 17.30 17.65 -28.97
N THR A 37 18.61 17.44 -28.77
CA THR A 37 19.27 16.13 -28.91
C THR A 37 18.69 15.11 -27.93
N TRP A 38 18.35 15.52 -26.71
CA TRP A 38 17.72 14.66 -25.71
C TRP A 38 16.32 14.25 -26.14
N CYS A 39 15.51 15.18 -26.67
CA CYS A 39 14.16 14.89 -27.18
C CYS A 39 14.24 13.92 -28.37
N GLU A 40 15.16 14.15 -29.30
CA GLU A 40 15.40 13.24 -30.42
C GLU A 40 15.85 11.85 -29.91
N SER A 41 16.74 11.79 -28.92
CA SER A 41 17.27 10.53 -28.39
C SER A 41 16.28 9.74 -27.54
N ASN A 42 15.34 10.39 -26.86
CA ASN A 42 14.47 9.72 -25.88
C ASN A 42 13.00 9.71 -26.28
N ILE A 43 12.50 10.75 -26.94
CA ILE A 43 11.12 10.77 -27.45
C ILE A 43 11.09 10.05 -28.80
N SER A 44 11.90 10.48 -29.78
CA SER A 44 11.87 9.88 -31.13
C SER A 44 12.23 8.39 -31.10
N SER A 45 13.35 8.02 -30.45
CA SER A 45 13.83 6.64 -30.50
C SER A 45 13.12 5.68 -29.54
N LYS A 46 12.66 6.13 -28.35
CA LYS A 46 12.14 5.24 -27.30
C LYS A 46 10.64 5.33 -27.07
N LEU A 47 10.01 6.45 -27.42
CA LEU A 47 8.57 6.65 -27.20
C LEU A 47 7.76 6.45 -28.49
N ILE A 48 8.26 6.96 -29.62
CA ILE A 48 7.48 7.04 -30.86
C ILE A 48 8.14 6.36 -32.07
N GLY A 49 9.20 5.58 -31.89
CA GLY A 49 9.67 4.66 -32.94
C GLY A 49 10.11 5.30 -34.25
N GLY A 50 10.54 6.57 -34.24
CA GLY A 50 10.90 7.31 -35.45
C GLY A 50 9.73 8.04 -36.15
N HIS A 51 8.53 8.08 -35.56
CA HIS A 51 7.46 9.00 -35.99
C HIS A 51 7.92 10.47 -35.93
N LYS A 52 7.24 11.35 -36.69
CA LYS A 52 7.61 12.77 -36.83
C LYS A 52 7.65 13.47 -35.46
N LEU A 53 8.79 14.07 -35.14
CA LEU A 53 9.02 14.91 -33.95
C LEU A 53 9.43 16.32 -34.38
N ASP A 54 8.64 17.35 -34.05
CA ASP A 54 9.06 18.76 -34.19
C ASP A 54 9.37 19.35 -32.81
N VAL A 55 10.63 19.70 -32.57
CA VAL A 55 11.09 20.31 -31.30
C VAL A 55 11.30 21.79 -31.51
N LYS A 56 10.58 22.61 -30.76
CA LYS A 56 10.59 24.06 -30.90
C LYS A 56 10.76 24.73 -29.55
N ILE A 57 11.61 25.75 -29.56
CA ILE A 57 12.06 26.46 -28.37
C ILE A 57 11.49 27.87 -28.45
N ALA A 58 10.71 28.25 -27.44
CA ALA A 58 10.09 29.55 -27.31
C ALA A 58 10.62 30.23 -26.04
N ILE A 59 11.38 31.33 -26.21
CA ILE A 59 12.03 32.07 -25.10
C ILE A 59 11.25 33.36 -24.84
N ARG A 60 10.13 33.37 -24.11
CA ARG A 60 9.24 34.56 -24.07
C ARG A 60 8.35 34.71 -22.82
N ASP A 61 7.95 35.96 -22.56
CA ASP A 61 6.95 36.46 -21.59
C ASP A 61 5.56 35.77 -21.73
N GLY A 62 4.87 35.61 -20.60
CA GLY A 62 3.66 34.79 -20.40
C GLY A 62 2.48 35.08 -21.33
N LYS A 63 2.36 36.28 -21.93
CA LYS A 63 1.32 36.59 -22.94
C LYS A 63 1.51 35.84 -24.27
N GLN A 64 2.73 35.40 -24.57
CA GLN A 64 3.06 34.73 -25.84
C GLN A 64 2.94 33.21 -25.74
N ILE A 65 3.04 32.64 -24.52
CA ILE A 65 2.90 31.21 -24.22
C ILE A 65 1.60 30.63 -24.80
N ARG A 66 0.46 31.30 -24.56
CA ARG A 66 -0.84 30.88 -25.08
C ARG A 66 -0.86 30.82 -26.61
N GLY A 67 -0.36 31.86 -27.29
CA GLY A 67 -0.34 31.90 -28.75
C GLY A 67 0.56 30.82 -29.35
N ASP A 68 1.69 30.51 -28.73
CA ASP A 68 2.60 29.46 -29.17
C ASP A 68 1.98 28.05 -29.02
N ILE A 69 1.29 27.80 -27.89
CA ILE A 69 0.57 26.54 -27.66
C ILE A 69 -0.62 26.42 -28.63
N GLU A 70 -1.43 27.47 -28.79
CA GLU A 70 -2.57 27.49 -29.71
C GLU A 70 -2.13 27.22 -31.16
N LYS A 71 -1.03 27.84 -31.59
CA LYS A 71 -0.43 27.59 -32.92
C LYS A 71 0.02 26.14 -33.12
N ARG A 72 0.43 25.44 -32.06
CA ARG A 72 0.77 24.00 -32.15
C ARG A 72 -0.47 23.12 -32.16
N ILE A 73 -1.51 23.53 -31.45
CA ILE A 73 -2.79 22.83 -31.52
C ILE A 73 -3.40 22.97 -32.93
N GLU A 74 -3.15 24.07 -33.65
CA GLU A 74 -3.59 24.25 -35.04
C GLU A 74 -2.96 23.26 -36.03
N SER A 75 -1.73 22.79 -35.81
CA SER A 75 -1.14 21.72 -36.62
C SER A 75 -1.71 20.33 -36.30
N GLU A 76 -2.54 20.23 -35.25
CA GLU A 76 -3.18 19.01 -34.73
C GLU A 76 -2.20 17.84 -34.55
N PRO A 77 -1.08 17.97 -33.80
CA PRO A 77 -0.26 16.81 -33.47
C PRO A 77 -1.04 15.84 -32.58
N ASP A 78 -0.66 14.56 -32.58
CA ASP A 78 -1.28 13.58 -31.69
C ASP A 78 -0.95 13.93 -30.22
N ILE A 79 0.30 14.33 -29.96
CA ILE A 79 0.77 14.74 -28.63
C ILE A 79 1.55 16.05 -28.74
N LEU A 80 1.26 16.97 -27.83
CA LEU A 80 2.05 18.17 -27.56
C LEU A 80 2.66 18.07 -26.15
N PHE A 81 3.96 17.83 -26.07
CA PHE A 81 4.69 17.94 -24.81
C PHE A 81 5.12 19.38 -24.57
N VAL A 82 4.83 19.90 -23.39
CA VAL A 82 5.21 21.25 -22.99
C VAL A 82 6.13 21.18 -21.78
N PHE A 83 7.29 21.79 -21.88
CA PHE A 83 8.34 21.76 -20.87
C PHE A 83 8.63 23.18 -20.38
N GLY A 84 8.80 23.33 -19.06
CA GLY A 84 9.13 24.61 -18.41
C GLY A 84 7.91 25.50 -18.16
N GLY A 85 8.02 26.35 -17.13
CA GLY A 85 6.96 27.27 -16.72
C GLY A 85 5.83 26.63 -15.92
N THR A 86 6.11 25.47 -15.31
CA THR A 86 5.20 24.71 -14.44
C THR A 86 5.47 24.96 -12.95
N GLU A 87 6.59 25.61 -12.63
CA GLU A 87 7.06 25.93 -11.29
C GLU A 87 6.17 27.01 -10.64
N LEU A 88 6.16 27.07 -9.30
CA LEU A 88 5.43 28.10 -8.52
C LEU A 88 6.06 29.51 -8.59
N ILE A 89 6.87 29.80 -9.62
CA ILE A 89 7.57 31.06 -9.81
C ILE A 89 6.60 32.09 -10.40
N HIS A 90 6.66 33.34 -9.92
CA HIS A 90 5.82 34.41 -10.46
C HIS A 90 6.14 34.64 -11.95
N GLY A 91 5.11 34.60 -12.80
CA GLY A 91 5.26 34.73 -14.26
C GLY A 91 5.32 33.39 -15.01
N HIS A 92 5.53 32.28 -14.32
CA HIS A 92 5.39 30.94 -14.89
C HIS A 92 3.90 30.60 -14.94
N VAL A 93 3.34 30.53 -16.15
CA VAL A 93 1.89 30.38 -16.37
C VAL A 93 1.54 29.24 -17.31
N THR A 94 2.48 28.33 -17.60
CA THR A 94 2.28 27.25 -18.58
C THR A 94 1.11 26.36 -18.18
N SER A 95 1.00 26.02 -16.89
CA SER A 95 -0.03 25.14 -16.35
C SER A 95 -1.42 25.76 -16.42
N GLU A 96 -1.54 27.05 -16.08
CA GLU A 96 -2.78 27.82 -16.16
C GLU A 96 -3.24 27.99 -17.61
N VAL A 97 -2.29 28.26 -18.52
CA VAL A 97 -2.57 28.36 -19.95
C VAL A 97 -3.06 27.02 -20.51
N CYS A 98 -2.34 25.93 -20.25
CA CYS A 98 -2.75 24.58 -20.66
C CYS A 98 -4.12 24.21 -20.08
N THR A 99 -4.35 24.47 -18.79
CA THR A 99 -5.64 24.22 -18.13
C THR A 99 -6.78 24.98 -18.81
N GLY A 100 -6.55 26.23 -19.21
CA GLY A 100 -7.55 27.04 -19.91
C GLY A 100 -7.82 26.61 -21.36
N LEU A 101 -6.94 25.80 -21.97
CA LEU A 101 -7.09 25.29 -23.34
C LEU A 101 -7.67 23.86 -23.38
N ILE A 102 -7.44 23.07 -22.34
CA ILE A 102 -7.89 21.68 -22.26
C ILE A 102 -9.41 21.62 -22.13
N GLN A 103 -10.03 20.84 -23.01
CA GLN A 103 -11.48 20.59 -23.05
C GLN A 103 -11.84 19.33 -22.25
N LYS A 104 -10.93 18.35 -22.21
CA LYS A 104 -11.11 17.09 -21.46
C LYS A 104 -9.85 16.74 -20.70
N ARG A 105 -9.85 17.05 -19.40
CA ARG A 105 -8.71 16.81 -18.49
C ARG A 105 -8.55 15.32 -18.15
N ILE A 106 -7.32 14.87 -18.01
CA ILE A 106 -6.94 13.49 -17.67
C ILE A 106 -6.11 13.51 -16.39
N THR A 107 -6.80 13.57 -15.25
CA THR A 107 -6.16 13.62 -13.93
C THR A 107 -5.36 12.37 -13.58
N GLY A 108 -5.72 11.21 -14.16
CA GLY A 108 -4.99 9.96 -13.91
C GLY A 108 -3.52 10.01 -14.36
N ILE A 109 -3.23 10.67 -15.49
CA ILE A 109 -1.84 10.84 -15.96
C ILE A 109 -1.09 11.84 -15.07
N GLU A 110 -1.75 12.92 -14.64
CA GLU A 110 -1.19 13.88 -13.68
C GLU A 110 -0.77 13.16 -12.38
N PHE A 111 -1.60 12.25 -11.88
CA PHE A 111 -1.30 11.45 -10.69
C PHE A 111 -0.09 10.53 -10.86
N ILE A 112 0.07 9.93 -12.05
CA ILE A 112 1.25 9.10 -12.37
C ILE A 112 2.51 9.98 -12.33
N ILE A 113 2.47 11.18 -12.91
CA ILE A 113 3.59 12.12 -12.87
C ILE A 113 3.99 12.42 -11.42
N TYR A 114 3.03 12.83 -10.57
CA TYR A 114 3.30 13.08 -9.14
C TYR A 114 3.83 11.84 -8.42
N SER A 115 3.34 10.64 -8.74
CA SER A 115 3.82 9.41 -8.12
C SER A 115 5.31 9.12 -8.40
N VAL A 116 5.82 9.59 -9.55
CA VAL A 116 7.24 9.50 -9.94
C VAL A 116 8.06 10.59 -9.26
N VAL A 117 7.60 11.84 -9.30
CA VAL A 117 8.37 12.99 -8.81
C VAL A 117 8.22 13.27 -7.31
N LYS A 118 7.36 12.53 -6.59
CA LYS A 118 7.09 12.72 -5.15
C LYS A 118 8.32 12.74 -4.23
N SER A 119 9.43 12.16 -4.69
CA SER A 119 10.68 12.05 -3.93
C SER A 119 11.64 13.21 -4.21
N ASN A 120 11.35 14.03 -5.22
CA ASN A 120 12.16 15.17 -5.64
C ASN A 120 11.49 16.48 -5.16
N PRO A 121 12.02 17.13 -4.10
CA PRO A 121 11.42 18.34 -3.54
C PRO A 121 11.42 19.52 -4.52
N ASP A 122 12.31 19.52 -5.50
CA ASP A 122 12.45 20.63 -6.47
C ASP A 122 11.36 20.61 -7.53
N VAL A 123 10.73 19.45 -7.78
CA VAL A 123 9.78 19.22 -8.88
C VAL A 123 8.39 18.83 -8.37
N VAL A 124 8.26 18.40 -7.10
CA VAL A 124 6.96 17.99 -6.52
C VAL A 124 5.95 19.14 -6.42
N LEU A 125 6.43 20.39 -6.42
CA LEU A 125 5.61 21.60 -6.33
C LEU A 125 5.13 22.10 -7.70
N ASP A 126 5.67 21.55 -8.80
CA ASP A 126 5.27 21.91 -10.15
C ASP A 126 3.84 21.48 -10.45
N GLN A 127 3.11 22.31 -11.18
CA GLN A 127 1.71 22.08 -11.49
C GLN A 127 1.54 21.32 -12.80
N PHE A 128 1.65 20.00 -12.79
CA PHE A 128 1.49 19.21 -14.02
C PHE A 128 0.02 19.12 -14.48
N VAL A 129 -0.19 19.20 -15.79
CA VAL A 129 -1.51 19.23 -16.43
C VAL A 129 -1.51 18.31 -17.64
N CYS A 130 -2.57 17.50 -17.75
CA CYS A 130 -2.78 16.61 -18.90
C CYS A 130 -4.23 16.69 -19.41
N GLY A 131 -4.40 16.76 -20.72
CA GLY A 131 -5.73 16.59 -21.32
C GLY A 131 -5.79 16.89 -22.80
N PHE A 132 -6.98 16.68 -23.37
CA PHE A 132 -7.21 16.93 -24.78
C PHE A 132 -7.70 18.35 -25.05
N CYS A 133 -7.12 18.97 -26.07
CA CYS A 133 -7.68 20.12 -26.77
C CYS A 133 -7.87 19.73 -28.23
N ARG A 134 -9.11 19.79 -28.74
CA ARG A 134 -9.47 19.25 -30.06
C ARG A 134 -9.04 17.78 -30.17
N LYS A 135 -8.07 17.48 -31.04
CA LYS A 135 -7.49 16.14 -31.29
C LYS A 135 -6.10 15.97 -30.71
N THR A 136 -5.56 16.98 -30.03
CA THR A 136 -4.19 16.97 -29.51
C THR A 136 -4.21 16.68 -28.02
N LEU A 137 -3.42 15.68 -27.60
CA LEU A 137 -3.14 15.42 -26.20
C LEU A 137 -2.04 16.36 -25.72
N ILE A 138 -2.37 17.26 -24.80
CA ILE A 138 -1.43 18.20 -24.19
C ILE A 138 -0.94 17.59 -22.87
N LEU A 139 0.39 17.61 -22.67
CA LEU A 139 1.01 17.17 -21.43
C LEU A 139 2.13 18.12 -21.01
N THR A 140 2.01 18.73 -19.84
CA THR A 140 3.13 19.45 -19.23
C THR A 140 4.03 18.48 -18.46
N LEU A 141 5.35 18.65 -18.59
CA LEU A 141 6.36 17.77 -18.01
C LEU A 141 7.43 18.58 -17.28
N PRO A 142 8.10 17.96 -16.29
CA PRO A 142 9.26 18.58 -15.65
C PRO A 142 10.32 18.94 -16.67
N LEU A 143 11.06 20.02 -16.42
CA LEU A 143 12.30 20.32 -17.15
C LEU A 143 13.18 19.08 -17.25
N VAL A 144 13.88 18.95 -18.38
CA VAL A 144 14.54 17.72 -18.84
C VAL A 144 15.58 17.22 -17.83
N THR A 145 15.13 16.32 -16.95
CA THR A 145 15.89 15.72 -15.85
C THR A 145 15.80 14.20 -15.94
N LYS A 146 16.49 13.49 -15.03
CA LYS A 146 16.33 12.02 -14.88
C LYS A 146 14.87 11.62 -14.57
N ASP A 147 14.13 12.51 -13.92
CA ASP A 147 12.75 12.25 -13.53
C ASP A 147 11.81 12.29 -14.74
N THR A 148 12.06 13.18 -15.70
CA THR A 148 11.33 13.22 -16.98
C THR A 148 11.39 11.88 -17.73
N LEU A 149 12.55 11.20 -17.76
CA LEU A 149 12.66 9.87 -18.38
C LEU A 149 11.82 8.84 -17.65
N SER A 150 11.84 8.88 -16.32
CA SER A 150 11.07 7.95 -15.48
C SER A 150 9.57 8.16 -15.68
N VAL A 151 9.13 9.42 -15.79
CA VAL A 151 7.76 9.78 -16.13
C VAL A 151 7.37 9.23 -17.50
N LEU A 152 8.15 9.52 -18.55
CA LEU A 152 7.87 9.07 -19.92
C LEU A 152 7.71 7.54 -20.01
N ASN A 153 8.59 6.80 -19.35
CA ASN A 153 8.54 5.33 -19.32
C ASN A 153 7.26 4.80 -18.64
N GLN A 154 6.78 5.46 -17.59
CA GLN A 154 5.57 5.02 -16.88
C GLN A 154 4.30 5.39 -17.63
N ILE A 155 4.25 6.56 -18.27
CA ILE A 155 3.04 7.02 -18.95
C ILE A 155 2.87 6.44 -20.35
N GLN A 156 3.93 5.91 -20.99
CA GLN A 156 3.91 5.39 -22.37
C GLN A 156 2.71 4.49 -22.67
N LYS A 157 2.44 3.50 -21.80
CA LYS A 157 1.32 2.56 -21.98
C LYS A 157 -0.04 3.25 -21.86
N VAL A 158 -0.14 4.23 -20.96
CA VAL A 158 -1.36 5.00 -20.70
C VAL A 158 -1.62 5.99 -21.82
N LEU A 159 -0.59 6.62 -22.39
CA LEU A 159 -0.70 7.52 -23.55
C LEU A 159 -1.27 6.79 -24.77
N LYS A 160 -0.77 5.58 -25.08
CA LYS A 160 -1.31 4.76 -26.19
C LYS A 160 -2.81 4.52 -26.02
N HIS A 161 -3.22 4.23 -24.79
CA HIS A 161 -4.62 3.98 -24.47
C HIS A 161 -5.49 5.24 -24.53
N ALA A 162 -5.01 6.35 -23.96
CA ALA A 162 -5.73 7.62 -23.97
C ALA A 162 -6.01 8.13 -25.40
N LEU A 163 -5.01 8.02 -26.30
CA LEU A 163 -5.18 8.36 -27.72
C LEU A 163 -6.21 7.46 -28.41
N ALA A 164 -6.14 6.15 -28.20
CA ALA A 164 -7.07 5.20 -28.82
C ALA A 164 -8.53 5.45 -28.37
N VAL A 165 -8.74 5.65 -27.06
CA VAL A 165 -10.07 5.93 -26.48
C VAL A 165 -10.63 7.26 -27.00
N TYR A 166 -9.81 8.30 -27.04
CA TYR A 166 -10.29 9.64 -27.41
C TYR A 166 -10.53 9.79 -28.91
N HIS A 167 -9.74 9.13 -29.76
CA HIS A 167 -9.95 9.13 -31.21
C HIS A 167 -11.02 8.14 -31.69
N ASN A 168 -11.69 7.46 -30.76
CA ASN A 168 -12.77 6.52 -31.05
C ASN A 168 -12.31 5.34 -31.93
N ASP A 169 -11.04 4.93 -31.77
CA ASP A 169 -10.48 3.73 -32.40
C ASP A 169 -10.94 2.48 -31.64
N LEU A 170 -12.24 2.22 -31.74
CA LEU A 170 -12.94 1.18 -31.00
C LEU A 170 -12.34 -0.23 -31.18
N PRO A 171 -11.76 -0.64 -32.33
CA PRO A 171 -11.06 -1.92 -32.47
C PRO A 171 -9.85 -2.08 -31.55
N SER A 172 -8.92 -1.12 -31.51
CA SER A 172 -7.72 -1.19 -30.66
C SER A 172 -8.02 -0.94 -29.17
N VAL A 173 -9.07 -0.16 -28.90
CA VAL A 173 -9.65 0.03 -27.56
C VAL A 173 -10.36 -1.23 -27.06
N ARG A 174 -11.05 -1.98 -27.93
CA ARG A 174 -11.68 -3.28 -27.60
C ARG A 174 -10.67 -4.40 -27.45
N GLU A 175 -9.55 -4.36 -28.16
CA GLU A 175 -8.45 -5.31 -27.96
C GLU A 175 -7.83 -5.14 -26.57
N LYS A 176 -7.60 -3.90 -26.10
CA LYS A 176 -7.06 -3.62 -24.76
C LYS A 176 -8.07 -3.65 -23.61
N HIS A 177 -9.30 -3.18 -23.80
CA HIS A 177 -10.35 -3.31 -22.77
C HIS A 177 -10.97 -4.71 -22.75
N GLY A 178 -10.91 -5.44 -23.87
CA GLY A 178 -11.24 -6.87 -23.93
C GLY A 178 -10.29 -7.72 -23.09
N GLU A 179 -9.02 -7.30 -22.94
CA GLU A 179 -8.05 -7.94 -22.04
C GLU A 179 -8.26 -7.62 -20.56
N SER A 180 -9.00 -6.56 -20.20
CA SER A 180 -9.29 -6.23 -18.80
C SER A 180 -10.64 -6.77 -18.31
N LEU A 181 -11.44 -7.40 -19.18
CA LEU A 181 -12.73 -8.03 -18.85
C LEU A 181 -12.87 -9.47 -19.35
N VAL A 182 -11.83 -10.06 -19.95
CA VAL A 182 -11.77 -11.50 -20.20
C VAL A 182 -10.39 -12.00 -19.82
N VAL A 183 -10.36 -12.92 -18.86
CA VAL A 183 -9.19 -13.72 -18.51
C VAL A 183 -8.54 -14.23 -19.80
N SER A 184 -7.35 -13.73 -20.13
CA SER A 184 -6.45 -14.35 -21.10
C SER A 184 -6.04 -15.72 -20.56
N THR A 185 -6.85 -16.74 -20.88
CA THR A 185 -6.36 -18.11 -20.95
C THR A 185 -5.66 -18.24 -22.28
N ALA A 186 -4.35 -18.52 -22.26
CA ALA A 186 -3.68 -19.22 -23.35
C ALA A 186 -4.61 -20.33 -23.87
N SER A 187 -4.73 -20.48 -25.19
CA SER A 187 -5.78 -21.26 -25.87
C SER A 187 -5.78 -22.75 -25.48
N ALA A 188 -6.36 -23.04 -24.33
CA ALA A 188 -7.08 -24.27 -24.10
C ALA A 188 -8.42 -24.17 -24.86
N PRO A 189 -8.91 -25.25 -25.47
CA PRO A 189 -10.25 -25.26 -26.05
C PRO A 189 -11.29 -24.82 -24.99
N PRO A 190 -12.37 -24.12 -25.39
CA PRO A 190 -13.40 -23.68 -24.47
C PRO A 190 -13.93 -24.87 -23.68
N LEU A 191 -13.91 -24.75 -22.35
CA LEU A 191 -14.42 -25.76 -21.44
C LEU A 191 -15.91 -25.93 -21.71
N LYS A 192 -16.31 -27.14 -22.10
CA LYS A 192 -17.73 -27.49 -22.22
C LYS A 192 -18.20 -28.17 -20.94
N SER A 193 -19.20 -27.60 -20.31
CA SER A 193 -19.91 -28.21 -19.19
C SER A 193 -20.68 -29.43 -19.67
N LYS A 194 -20.75 -30.46 -18.82
CA LYS A 194 -21.64 -31.62 -19.03
C LYS A 194 -23.09 -31.28 -18.71
N ILE A 195 -23.35 -30.11 -18.12
CA ILE A 195 -24.69 -29.67 -17.76
C ILE A 195 -25.40 -29.17 -19.01
N ASN A 196 -26.35 -29.96 -19.47
CA ASN A 196 -27.29 -29.60 -20.53
C ASN A 196 -28.68 -30.00 -20.05
N ARG A 197 -29.46 -29.02 -19.59
CA ARG A 197 -30.82 -29.24 -19.08
C ARG A 197 -31.77 -28.27 -19.74
N ASP A 198 -32.86 -28.81 -20.28
CA ASP A 198 -34.00 -28.01 -20.69
C ASP A 198 -34.89 -27.69 -19.47
N VAL A 199 -35.66 -26.61 -19.55
CA VAL A 199 -36.59 -26.15 -18.49
C VAL A 199 -37.59 -27.23 -18.07
N THR A 200 -37.90 -28.17 -18.96
CA THR A 200 -38.77 -29.32 -18.72
C THR A 200 -38.16 -30.35 -17.78
N GLN A 201 -36.83 -30.43 -17.71
CA GLN A 201 -36.06 -31.40 -16.91
C GLN A 201 -35.65 -30.86 -15.53
N ARG A 202 -36.04 -29.63 -15.18
CA ARG A 202 -35.66 -29.01 -13.90
C ARG A 202 -36.32 -29.73 -12.71
N SER A 203 -35.53 -29.96 -11.67
CA SER A 203 -35.99 -30.64 -10.44
C SER A 203 -37.10 -29.85 -9.75
N ARG A 204 -38.15 -30.55 -9.31
CA ARG A 204 -39.27 -29.96 -8.55
C ARG A 204 -39.07 -30.04 -7.03
N LYS A 205 -38.10 -30.83 -6.59
CA LYS A 205 -37.70 -30.99 -5.18
C LYS A 205 -36.19 -30.88 -5.10
N SER A 206 -35.68 -30.23 -4.07
CA SER A 206 -34.24 -30.16 -3.84
C SER A 206 -33.71 -31.52 -3.41
N LEU A 207 -32.54 -31.89 -3.95
CA LEU A 207 -31.81 -33.11 -3.57
C LEU A 207 -31.13 -32.99 -2.20
N TYR A 208 -31.00 -31.77 -1.68
CA TYR A 208 -30.29 -31.49 -0.43
C TYR A 208 -31.28 -31.43 0.73
N PRO A 209 -31.08 -32.17 1.83
CA PRO A 209 -31.93 -32.02 3.01
C PRO A 209 -31.83 -30.60 3.58
N MET A 210 -32.85 -30.18 4.29
CA MET A 210 -32.86 -28.91 5.00
C MET A 210 -32.25 -29.13 6.38
N LEU A 211 -31.10 -28.51 6.65
CA LEU A 211 -30.38 -28.64 7.92
C LEU A 211 -30.72 -27.50 8.88
N GLU A 212 -30.67 -27.75 10.19
CA GLU A 212 -30.65 -26.68 11.19
C GLU A 212 -29.32 -25.89 11.12
N VAL A 213 -29.34 -24.64 11.55
CA VAL A 213 -28.20 -23.72 11.45
C VAL A 213 -26.97 -24.27 12.16
N GLU A 214 -27.14 -24.76 13.39
CA GLU A 214 -26.07 -25.31 14.21
C GLU A 214 -25.44 -26.56 13.56
N ALA A 215 -26.26 -27.38 12.89
CA ALA A 215 -25.77 -28.55 12.17
C ALA A 215 -24.92 -28.14 10.95
N ALA A 216 -25.34 -27.12 10.20
CA ALA A 216 -24.56 -26.59 9.09
C ALA A 216 -23.23 -25.96 9.56
N GLN A 217 -23.25 -25.16 10.63
CA GLN A 217 -22.04 -24.59 11.24
C GLN A 217 -21.08 -25.66 11.71
N LYS A 218 -21.58 -26.70 12.39
CA LYS A 218 -20.76 -27.83 12.85
C LYS A 218 -20.07 -28.53 11.67
N LEU A 219 -20.79 -28.80 10.57
CA LEU A 219 -20.20 -29.41 9.38
C LEU A 219 -19.07 -28.57 8.79
N ILE A 220 -19.20 -27.24 8.78
CA ILE A 220 -18.13 -26.34 8.31
C ILE A 220 -16.90 -26.45 9.22
N LEU A 221 -17.09 -26.35 10.54
CA LEU A 221 -16.00 -26.38 11.51
C LEU A 221 -15.29 -27.74 11.53
N ASP A 222 -16.05 -28.84 11.55
CA ASP A 222 -15.53 -30.21 11.50
C ASP A 222 -14.71 -30.42 10.21
N PHE A 223 -15.17 -29.89 9.07
CA PHE A 223 -14.45 -29.99 7.80
C PHE A 223 -13.11 -29.25 7.86
N ILE A 224 -13.11 -28.02 8.39
CA ILE A 224 -11.90 -27.20 8.56
C ILE A 224 -10.89 -27.93 9.43
N GLU A 225 -11.32 -28.48 10.56
CA GLU A 225 -10.46 -29.20 11.51
C GLU A 225 -9.92 -30.50 10.89
N THR A 226 -10.80 -31.35 10.35
CA THR A 226 -10.45 -32.66 9.77
C THR A 226 -9.47 -32.52 8.62
N ASN A 227 -9.66 -31.51 7.76
CA ASN A 227 -8.82 -31.26 6.59
C ASN A 227 -7.65 -30.31 6.88
N LYS A 228 -7.49 -29.86 8.13
CA LYS A 228 -6.40 -28.96 8.55
C LYS A 228 -6.32 -27.71 7.68
N CYS A 229 -7.48 -27.15 7.32
CA CYS A 229 -7.56 -25.96 6.49
C CYS A 229 -6.89 -24.77 7.21
N GLY A 230 -6.18 -23.92 6.46
CA GLY A 230 -5.56 -22.71 7.02
C GLY A 230 -4.31 -22.94 7.89
N GLN A 231 -3.76 -24.16 7.96
CA GLN A 231 -2.55 -24.44 8.76
C GLN A 231 -1.23 -24.01 8.11
N GLN A 232 -1.27 -23.41 6.92
CA GLN A 232 -0.06 -22.93 6.27
C GLN A 232 0.57 -21.81 7.09
N LYS A 233 1.88 -21.92 7.33
CA LYS A 233 2.64 -20.93 8.12
C LYS A 233 3.42 -19.99 7.21
N GLN A 234 3.70 -18.80 7.71
CA GLN A 234 4.66 -17.87 7.12
C GLN A 234 5.39 -17.09 8.21
N SER A 235 6.63 -16.70 7.91
CA SER A 235 7.39 -15.80 8.75
C SER A 235 7.20 -14.38 8.28
N LEU A 236 6.83 -13.48 9.18
CA LEU A 236 6.70 -12.05 8.92
C LEU A 236 7.62 -11.24 9.83
N SER A 237 7.95 -10.03 9.41
CA SER A 237 8.48 -9.01 10.31
C SER A 237 7.45 -8.73 11.40
N CYS A 238 7.89 -8.50 12.65
CA CYS A 238 6.98 -8.16 13.74
C CYS A 238 6.10 -6.94 13.39
N ARG A 239 6.65 -5.96 12.65
CA ARG A 239 5.92 -4.75 12.20
C ARG A 239 4.74 -5.05 11.25
N GLN A 240 4.76 -6.19 10.58
CA GLN A 240 3.75 -6.61 9.60
C GLN A 240 2.82 -7.70 10.15
N ALA A 241 3.05 -8.15 11.39
CA ALA A 241 2.33 -9.28 11.98
C ALA A 241 0.97 -8.88 12.58
N GLY A 242 0.64 -7.59 12.63
CA GLY A 242 -0.65 -7.11 13.14
C GLY A 242 -1.83 -7.71 12.39
N GLY A 243 -2.82 -8.20 13.13
CA GLY A 243 -4.01 -8.86 12.60
C GLY A 243 -3.78 -10.28 12.09
N TYR A 244 -2.65 -10.91 12.41
CA TYR A 244 -2.39 -12.33 12.16
C TYR A 244 -2.47 -13.16 13.45
N ILE A 245 -2.64 -14.47 13.31
CA ILE A 245 -2.61 -15.44 14.41
C ILE A 245 -1.22 -16.06 14.51
N VAL A 246 -0.67 -16.13 15.72
CA VAL A 246 0.61 -16.78 16.02
C VAL A 246 0.53 -18.27 15.70
N ALA A 247 1.47 -18.78 14.92
CA ALA A 247 1.53 -20.20 14.54
C ALA A 247 2.59 -21.00 15.30
N GLU A 248 3.48 -20.31 16.03
CA GLU A 248 4.53 -20.91 16.87
C GLU A 248 4.75 -20.02 18.10
N THR A 249 4.73 -20.63 19.29
CA THR A 249 5.00 -19.92 20.56
C THR A 249 6.30 -19.13 20.46
N THR A 250 6.21 -17.84 20.78
CA THR A 250 7.30 -16.87 20.63
C THR A 250 7.84 -16.48 22.00
N VAL A 251 9.16 -16.41 22.11
CA VAL A 251 9.87 -16.09 23.36
C VAL A 251 10.66 -14.78 23.25
N ALA A 252 10.90 -14.12 24.38
CA ALA A 252 11.71 -12.93 24.47
C ALA A 252 13.17 -13.19 24.06
N LYS A 253 13.72 -12.36 23.18
CA LYS A 253 15.14 -12.43 22.78
C LYS A 253 16.05 -11.69 23.74
N ASP A 254 15.51 -10.66 24.38
CA ASP A 254 16.19 -9.77 25.31
C ASP A 254 15.39 -9.63 26.62
N ASP A 255 16.09 -9.26 27.69
CA ASP A 255 15.46 -8.86 28.96
C ASP A 255 14.81 -7.47 28.85
N LEU A 256 13.76 -7.22 29.64
CA LEU A 256 13.12 -5.92 29.79
C LEU A 256 13.09 -5.51 31.27
N PRO A 257 13.76 -4.39 31.65
CA PRO A 257 14.75 -3.67 30.85
C PRO A 257 16.00 -4.52 30.57
N PRO A 258 16.81 -4.21 29.53
CA PRO A 258 17.99 -5.00 29.17
C PRO A 258 19.23 -4.72 30.05
N PHE A 259 19.12 -3.77 30.97
CA PHE A 259 20.11 -3.34 31.96
C PHE A 259 19.39 -2.79 33.19
N ASP A 260 20.11 -2.68 34.32
CA ASP A 260 19.57 -2.01 35.51
C ASP A 260 19.35 -0.53 35.19
N ALA A 261 18.13 -0.05 35.36
CA ALA A 261 17.71 1.28 34.94
C ALA A 261 17.18 2.10 36.11
N SER A 262 17.41 3.41 36.09
CA SER A 262 16.82 4.32 37.07
C SER A 262 15.30 4.42 36.90
N ILE A 263 14.55 4.37 38.00
CA ILE A 263 13.11 4.64 38.04
C ILE A 263 12.84 6.15 38.11
N LYS A 264 13.78 6.94 38.63
CA LYS A 264 13.62 8.37 38.92
C LYS A 264 14.74 9.22 38.32
N ASP A 265 14.47 10.51 38.17
CA ASP A 265 15.51 11.52 37.97
C ASP A 265 16.13 11.89 39.34
N GLY A 266 17.45 11.95 39.41
CA GLY A 266 18.16 12.21 40.66
C GLY A 266 19.62 11.78 40.63
N TYR A 267 20.06 10.99 41.62
CA TYR A 267 21.47 10.64 41.81
C TYR A 267 21.66 9.15 42.09
N ALA A 268 22.50 8.51 41.28
CA ALA A 268 22.98 7.15 41.55
C ALA A 268 24.09 7.20 42.62
N VAL A 269 23.89 6.46 43.70
CA VAL A 269 24.71 6.50 44.93
C VAL A 269 25.06 5.10 45.43
N ILE A 270 26.01 5.04 46.36
CA ILE A 270 26.27 3.87 47.20
C ILE A 270 25.43 4.01 48.47
N ALA A 271 24.48 3.12 48.69
CA ALA A 271 23.50 3.25 49.78
C ALA A 271 24.15 3.25 51.16
N SER A 272 25.24 2.49 51.34
CA SER A 272 25.98 2.39 52.61
C SER A 272 26.65 3.70 53.05
N ASP A 273 26.81 4.69 52.16
CA ASP A 273 27.33 6.00 52.53
C ASP A 273 26.31 6.86 53.32
N GLY A 274 25.05 6.44 53.40
CA GLY A 274 24.01 7.09 54.21
C GLY A 274 23.48 8.43 53.65
N ALA A 275 22.96 9.28 54.53
CA ALA A 275 22.67 10.68 54.21
C ALA A 275 23.95 11.54 54.25
N GLY A 276 23.95 12.71 53.60
CA GLY A 276 25.06 13.66 53.63
C GLY A 276 25.59 14.07 52.26
N LYS A 277 26.74 14.76 52.26
CA LYS A 277 27.32 15.35 51.05
C LYS A 277 27.86 14.29 50.08
N ARG A 278 27.66 14.51 48.79
CA ARG A 278 28.19 13.70 47.69
C ARG A 278 28.83 14.59 46.65
N LYS A 279 29.99 14.16 46.15
CA LYS A 279 30.62 14.77 44.98
C LYS A 279 29.96 14.22 43.72
N VAL A 280 29.42 15.09 42.89
CA VAL A 280 28.91 14.71 41.56
C VAL A 280 30.11 14.52 40.64
N VAL A 281 30.31 13.29 40.14
CA VAL A 281 31.48 12.93 39.31
C VAL A 281 31.14 12.80 37.82
N GLY A 282 29.88 13.00 37.48
CA GLY A 282 29.39 13.05 36.10
C GLY A 282 27.89 12.83 36.04
N GLU A 283 27.41 12.66 34.81
CA GLU A 283 25.99 12.44 34.52
C GLU A 283 25.74 11.14 33.74
N ARG A 284 24.50 10.67 33.79
CA ARG A 284 23.96 9.48 33.14
C ARG A 284 22.57 9.81 32.58
N SER A 285 22.47 9.92 31.26
CA SER A 285 21.19 10.14 30.56
C SER A 285 20.71 8.86 29.87
N ALA A 286 19.42 8.81 29.53
CA ALA A 286 18.87 7.76 28.69
C ALA A 286 19.52 7.76 27.30
N GLY A 287 19.71 6.57 26.73
CA GLY A 287 20.36 6.39 25.42
C GLY A 287 21.82 5.93 25.53
N PRO A 288 22.63 6.12 24.47
CA PRO A 288 24.02 5.67 24.43
C PRO A 288 24.85 6.32 25.55
N VAL A 289 25.29 5.51 26.51
CA VAL A 289 26.12 5.97 27.63
C VAL A 289 27.61 5.84 27.33
N LYS A 290 28.37 6.90 27.62
CA LYS A 290 29.84 6.84 27.69
C LYS A 290 30.27 5.89 28.82
N SER A 291 31.46 5.31 28.75
CA SER A 291 31.98 4.53 29.88
C SER A 291 31.95 5.36 31.18
N ALA A 292 31.53 4.73 32.28
CA ALA A 292 31.60 5.30 33.63
C ALA A 292 32.71 4.60 34.41
N SER A 293 33.43 5.38 35.22
CA SER A 293 34.27 4.78 36.25
C SER A 293 33.38 4.28 37.39
N PRO A 294 33.76 3.20 38.09
CA PRO A 294 33.03 2.77 39.28
C PRO A 294 32.95 3.88 40.32
N LEU A 295 31.77 4.06 40.91
CA LEU A 295 31.56 4.99 42.02
C LEU A 295 32.44 4.62 43.22
N LYS A 296 33.07 5.63 43.80
CA LYS A 296 33.75 5.52 45.10
C LYS A 296 32.85 6.10 46.20
N SER A 297 33.16 5.77 47.46
CA SER A 297 32.43 6.32 48.61
C SER A 297 32.38 7.84 48.56
N SER A 298 31.22 8.39 48.95
CA SER A 298 30.88 9.82 48.93
C SER A 298 30.87 10.46 47.53
N GLN A 299 30.79 9.67 46.46
CA GLN A 299 30.56 10.14 45.09
C GLN A 299 29.14 9.78 44.62
N CYS A 300 28.65 10.49 43.61
CA CYS A 300 27.41 10.17 42.92
C CYS A 300 27.49 10.54 41.44
N TYR A 301 26.65 9.90 40.62
CA TYR A 301 26.35 10.36 39.26
C TYR A 301 24.98 11.01 39.26
N ARG A 302 24.82 12.17 38.63
CA ARG A 302 23.49 12.66 38.24
C ARG A 302 22.90 11.66 37.24
N ILE A 303 21.66 11.24 37.43
CA ILE A 303 21.04 10.20 36.62
C ILE A 303 19.60 10.56 36.28
N ASN A 304 19.21 10.33 35.03
CA ASN A 304 17.84 10.54 34.59
C ASN A 304 17.04 9.22 34.61
N THR A 305 15.72 9.34 34.63
CA THR A 305 14.79 8.21 34.49
C THR A 305 15.11 7.40 33.24
N GLY A 306 15.17 6.07 33.38
CA GLY A 306 15.49 5.13 32.29
C GLY A 306 16.98 5.04 31.93
N ALA A 307 17.86 5.85 32.53
CA ALA A 307 19.28 5.75 32.29
C ALA A 307 19.90 4.51 32.99
N PRO A 308 20.94 3.89 32.40
CA PRO A 308 21.64 2.76 33.01
C PRO A 308 22.32 3.13 34.34
N ILE A 309 22.20 2.26 35.35
CA ILE A 309 22.89 2.43 36.63
C ILE A 309 24.41 2.32 36.43
N PRO A 310 25.22 3.31 36.88
CA PRO A 310 26.67 3.29 36.73
C PRO A 310 27.30 2.22 37.63
N PRO A 311 28.47 1.66 37.25
CA PRO A 311 29.15 0.67 38.07
C PRO A 311 29.40 1.18 39.49
N GLY A 312 29.17 0.33 40.49
CA GLY A 312 29.36 0.65 41.91
C GLY A 312 28.18 1.35 42.59
N ALA A 313 27.23 1.95 41.86
CA ALA A 313 25.95 2.37 42.46
C ALA A 313 25.07 1.16 42.77
N ASP A 314 24.34 1.23 43.88
CA ASP A 314 23.35 0.23 44.26
C ASP A 314 22.01 0.84 44.72
N SER A 315 21.85 2.16 44.58
CA SER A 315 20.60 2.88 44.84
C SER A 315 20.52 4.15 43.99
N VAL A 316 19.30 4.59 43.70
CA VAL A 316 19.02 5.95 43.21
C VAL A 316 18.29 6.74 44.29
N VAL A 317 18.62 8.02 44.43
CA VAL A 317 17.89 8.98 45.25
C VAL A 317 17.28 10.01 44.31
N GLN A 318 15.95 10.15 44.34
CA GLN A 318 15.23 11.15 43.54
C GLN A 318 15.68 12.58 43.88
N VAL A 319 15.66 13.47 42.89
CA VAL A 319 16.17 14.85 43.03
C VAL A 319 15.52 15.61 44.18
N GLU A 320 14.24 15.35 44.46
CA GLU A 320 13.46 15.98 45.53
C GLU A 320 13.97 15.67 46.94
N ASP A 321 14.72 14.57 47.11
CA ASP A 321 15.35 14.19 48.37
C ASP A 321 16.82 14.63 48.46
N THR A 322 17.19 15.66 47.68
CA THR A 322 18.54 16.23 47.64
C THR A 322 18.53 17.76 47.70
N GLU A 323 19.68 18.33 48.08
CA GLU A 323 19.92 19.78 48.08
C GLU A 323 21.24 20.07 47.35
N LEU A 324 21.24 21.01 46.40
CA LEU A 324 22.46 21.44 45.72
C LEU A 324 23.33 22.27 46.67
N THR A 325 24.52 21.79 47.02
CA THR A 325 25.43 22.50 47.93
C THR A 325 26.54 23.24 47.20
N LYS A 326 26.88 22.83 45.97
CA LYS A 326 27.87 23.52 45.14
C LYS A 326 27.61 23.29 43.65
N GLY A 327 27.43 24.37 42.90
CA GLY A 327 27.45 24.38 41.43
C GLY A 327 28.65 25.16 40.89
N LYS A 328 29.05 24.86 39.65
CA LYS A 328 30.07 25.61 38.91
C LYS A 328 29.79 25.53 37.41
N ASP A 329 29.81 26.66 36.72
CA ASP A 329 29.66 26.75 35.25
C ASP A 329 28.39 26.03 34.71
N GLY A 330 27.28 26.10 35.46
CA GLY A 330 26.02 25.43 35.11
C GLY A 330 25.96 23.94 35.48
N GLU A 331 27.04 23.38 36.02
CA GLU A 331 27.12 21.98 36.44
C GLU A 331 27.00 21.83 37.96
N GLU A 332 26.44 20.70 38.37
CA GLU A 332 26.38 20.29 39.76
C GLU A 332 27.70 19.63 40.17
N VAL A 333 28.31 20.14 41.24
CA VAL A 333 29.63 19.65 41.72
C VAL A 333 29.48 18.91 43.05
N GLU A 334 28.59 19.37 43.92
CA GLU A 334 28.30 18.74 45.20
C GLU A 334 26.81 18.89 45.53
N ILE A 335 26.22 17.80 45.98
CA ILE A 335 24.85 17.74 46.47
C ILE A 335 24.83 17.14 47.87
N LYS A 336 23.73 17.32 48.60
CA LYS A 336 23.48 16.71 49.89
C LYS A 336 22.25 15.82 49.80
N ILE A 337 22.45 14.55 50.10
CA ILE A 337 21.38 13.56 50.26
C ILE A 337 20.70 13.81 51.61
N LEU A 338 19.38 14.07 51.59
CA LEU A 338 18.62 14.47 52.77
C LEU A 338 18.15 13.28 53.62
N LYS A 339 17.93 12.12 52.99
CA LYS A 339 17.45 10.88 53.63
C LYS A 339 18.37 9.73 53.30
N THR A 340 18.62 8.84 54.27
CA THR A 340 19.45 7.65 54.04
C THR A 340 18.78 6.73 53.01
N PRO A 341 19.42 6.48 51.85
CA PRO A 341 18.91 5.56 50.84
C PRO A 341 18.97 4.10 51.30
N THR A 342 18.12 3.26 50.71
CA THR A 342 18.18 1.80 50.90
C THR A 342 18.72 1.11 49.65
N LYS A 343 19.43 -0.01 49.83
CA LYS A 343 19.97 -0.78 48.70
C LYS A 343 18.84 -1.26 47.78
N GLY A 344 18.99 -1.03 46.47
CA GLY A 344 18.03 -1.38 45.43
C GLY A 344 16.90 -0.35 45.24
N GLN A 345 16.85 0.71 46.04
CA GLN A 345 15.83 1.76 45.90
C GLN A 345 15.91 2.41 44.52
N ASP A 346 14.72 2.59 43.91
CA ASP A 346 14.51 3.29 42.65
C ASP A 346 15.34 2.74 41.46
N ILE A 347 15.66 1.44 41.50
CA ILE A 347 16.32 0.71 40.40
C ILE A 347 15.38 -0.38 39.86
N ARG A 348 15.09 -0.32 38.56
CA ARG A 348 14.51 -1.44 37.80
C ARG A 348 15.62 -2.36 37.35
N VAL A 349 15.76 -3.48 38.07
CA VAL A 349 16.76 -4.51 37.76
C VAL A 349 16.50 -5.10 36.38
N LYS A 350 17.57 -5.45 35.67
CA LYS A 350 17.52 -6.11 34.38
C LYS A 350 16.57 -7.30 34.39
N GLY A 351 15.66 -7.35 33.42
CA GLY A 351 14.71 -8.44 33.22
C GLY A 351 13.65 -8.57 34.32
N ILE A 352 13.43 -7.55 35.14
CA ILE A 352 12.41 -7.58 36.18
C ILE A 352 11.00 -7.65 35.60
N ASP A 353 10.75 -7.04 34.44
CA ASP A 353 9.45 -7.09 33.77
C ASP A 353 9.35 -8.34 32.90
N ILE A 354 10.36 -8.60 32.07
CA ILE A 354 10.41 -9.77 31.19
C ILE A 354 11.84 -10.28 31.13
N ARG A 355 12.01 -11.58 31.37
CA ARG A 355 13.30 -12.24 31.20
C ARG A 355 13.47 -12.75 29.79
N LYS A 356 14.71 -12.72 29.30
CA LYS A 356 15.09 -13.43 28.09
C LYS A 356 14.66 -14.90 28.16
N GLY A 357 14.02 -15.37 27.10
CA GLY A 357 13.48 -16.74 27.00
C GLY A 357 12.09 -16.94 27.60
N ALA A 358 11.50 -15.93 28.26
CA ALA A 358 10.10 -16.01 28.68
C ALA A 358 9.16 -16.10 27.47
N THR A 359 8.08 -16.88 27.58
CA THR A 359 7.01 -16.91 26.58
C THR A 359 6.32 -15.56 26.53
N ILE A 360 6.15 -15.04 25.31
CA ILE A 360 5.57 -13.72 25.03
C ILE A 360 4.22 -13.85 24.37
N LEU A 361 4.12 -14.71 23.35
CA LEU A 361 2.86 -15.07 22.71
C LEU A 361 2.82 -16.58 22.52
N GLU A 362 1.66 -17.18 22.77
CA GLU A 362 1.40 -18.58 22.51
C GLU A 362 0.80 -18.76 21.11
N GLU A 363 0.94 -19.97 20.56
CA GLU A 363 0.20 -20.36 19.37
C GLU A 363 -1.31 -20.10 19.54
N GLY A 364 -1.95 -19.54 18.51
CA GLY A 364 -3.37 -19.20 18.53
C GLY A 364 -3.68 -17.79 19.03
N ASN A 365 -2.70 -17.06 19.61
CA ASN A 365 -2.92 -15.66 19.97
C ASN A 365 -3.10 -14.77 18.72
N LEU A 366 -4.05 -13.85 18.76
CA LEU A 366 -4.21 -12.78 17.78
C LEU A 366 -3.24 -11.65 18.09
N ILE A 367 -2.48 -11.21 17.10
CA ILE A 367 -1.49 -10.14 17.25
C ILE A 367 -2.17 -8.78 17.06
N GLY A 368 -2.45 -8.08 18.14
CA GLY A 368 -2.94 -6.71 18.16
C GLY A 368 -1.85 -5.67 18.47
N PRO A 369 -2.23 -4.38 18.65
CA PRO A 369 -1.28 -3.34 19.00
C PRO A 369 -0.45 -3.60 20.28
N PRO A 370 -1.02 -4.14 21.39
CA PRO A 370 -0.24 -4.48 22.57
C PRO A 370 0.80 -5.58 22.31
N GLU A 371 0.43 -6.62 21.57
CA GLU A 371 1.31 -7.73 21.22
C GLU A 371 2.47 -7.25 20.33
N LEU A 372 2.19 -6.34 19.39
CA LEU A 372 3.22 -5.71 18.56
C LEU A 372 4.23 -4.92 19.41
N GLY A 373 3.75 -4.13 20.37
CA GLY A 373 4.60 -3.38 21.30
C GLY A 373 5.47 -4.30 22.15
N LEU A 374 4.90 -5.42 22.60
CA LEU A 374 5.60 -6.42 23.38
C LEU A 374 6.71 -7.12 22.57
N LEU A 375 6.40 -7.59 21.36
CA LEU A 375 7.37 -8.18 20.44
C LEU A 375 8.54 -7.22 20.15
N ALA A 376 8.24 -5.94 19.92
CA ALA A 376 9.25 -4.92 19.68
C ALA A 376 10.13 -4.67 20.92
N SER A 377 9.54 -4.67 22.12
CA SER A 377 10.23 -4.37 23.39
C SER A 377 11.24 -5.46 23.78
N VAL A 378 11.01 -6.70 23.38
CA VAL A 378 11.83 -7.87 23.74
C VAL A 378 12.69 -8.40 22.58
N GLY A 379 12.91 -7.56 21.57
CA GLY A 379 13.83 -7.85 20.45
C GLY A 379 13.30 -8.86 19.43
N VAL A 380 12.01 -9.19 19.45
CA VAL A 380 11.43 -10.10 18.46
C VAL A 380 11.18 -9.35 17.15
N THR A 381 12.12 -9.50 16.23
CA THR A 381 12.08 -8.85 14.90
C THR A 381 11.25 -9.60 13.87
N SER A 382 10.98 -10.88 14.09
CA SER A 382 10.22 -11.74 13.20
C SER A 382 9.47 -12.82 13.98
N ILE A 383 8.30 -13.19 13.50
CA ILE A 383 7.38 -14.14 14.13
C ILE A 383 6.74 -15.05 13.06
N THR A 384 6.51 -16.32 13.42
CA THR A 384 5.79 -17.29 12.58
C THR A 384 4.28 -17.17 12.83
N VAL A 385 3.51 -16.93 11.78
CA VAL A 385 2.06 -16.75 11.82
C VAL A 385 1.35 -17.67 10.83
N TYR A 386 0.05 -17.88 11.04
CA TYR A 386 -0.81 -18.55 10.07
C TYR A 386 -1.04 -17.64 8.86
N LYS A 387 -0.97 -18.20 7.64
CA LYS A 387 -1.31 -17.48 6.42
C LYS A 387 -2.80 -17.18 6.38
N LYS A 388 -3.15 -15.97 5.95
CA LYS A 388 -4.53 -15.64 5.61
C LYS A 388 -4.90 -16.32 4.29
N PRO A 389 -6.12 -16.87 4.15
CA PRO A 389 -6.56 -17.48 2.91
C PRO A 389 -6.70 -16.42 1.82
N ILE A 390 -6.43 -16.81 0.57
CA ILE A 390 -6.77 -16.03 -0.61
C ILE A 390 -8.25 -16.28 -0.91
N ILE A 391 -9.07 -15.24 -0.77
CA ILE A 391 -10.52 -15.32 -0.94
C ILE A 391 -10.92 -14.66 -2.25
N HIS A 392 -11.64 -15.37 -3.11
CA HIS A 392 -12.27 -14.83 -4.31
C HIS A 392 -13.77 -14.65 -4.08
N ILE A 393 -14.33 -13.53 -4.53
CA ILE A 393 -15.78 -13.26 -4.49
C ILE A 393 -16.29 -13.10 -5.91
N LEU A 394 -17.41 -13.76 -6.23
CA LEU A 394 -18.11 -13.58 -7.49
C LEU A 394 -19.63 -13.56 -7.28
N SER A 395 -20.34 -12.88 -8.17
CA SER A 395 -21.80 -12.95 -8.24
C SER A 395 -22.21 -13.66 -9.52
N THR A 396 -23.33 -14.36 -9.48
CA THR A 396 -23.91 -15.02 -10.65
C THR A 396 -25.32 -14.49 -10.90
N GLY A 397 -25.64 -14.24 -12.16
CA GLY A 397 -26.97 -13.78 -12.54
C GLY A 397 -27.00 -13.01 -13.85
N ASN A 398 -27.95 -13.34 -14.71
CA ASN A 398 -28.18 -12.61 -15.96
C ASN A 398 -28.82 -11.23 -15.76
N GLU A 399 -29.48 -11.02 -14.62
CA GLU A 399 -30.08 -9.75 -14.19
C GLU A 399 -29.05 -8.76 -13.62
N LEU A 400 -27.81 -9.18 -13.36
CA LEU A 400 -26.84 -8.33 -12.70
C LEU A 400 -26.10 -7.42 -13.69
N ASP A 401 -25.91 -6.17 -13.26
CA ASP A 401 -24.99 -5.19 -13.84
C ASP A 401 -23.99 -4.73 -12.77
N GLU A 402 -22.89 -4.12 -13.20
CA GLU A 402 -21.83 -3.69 -12.30
C GLU A 402 -22.32 -2.66 -11.25
N PRO A 403 -21.72 -2.64 -10.03
CA PRO A 403 -22.10 -1.71 -8.97
C PRO A 403 -21.98 -0.23 -9.36
N ASP A 404 -21.07 0.10 -10.27
CA ASP A 404 -20.79 1.45 -10.75
C ASP A 404 -21.48 1.76 -12.10
N ALA A 405 -22.33 0.86 -12.60
CA ALA A 405 -23.08 1.08 -13.83
C ALA A 405 -23.91 2.37 -13.76
N HIS A 406 -23.54 3.36 -14.59
CA HIS A 406 -24.18 4.68 -14.62
C HIS A 406 -25.65 4.60 -15.05
N VAL A 407 -25.96 3.73 -16.02
CA VAL A 407 -27.32 3.50 -16.52
C VAL A 407 -27.58 2.00 -16.51
N LEU A 408 -28.69 1.57 -15.90
CA LEU A 408 -29.05 0.16 -15.87
C LEU A 408 -29.62 -0.29 -17.21
N LYS A 409 -29.20 -1.48 -17.63
CA LYS A 409 -29.88 -2.20 -18.71
C LYS A 409 -31.32 -2.54 -18.30
N PRO A 410 -32.29 -2.51 -19.22
CA PRO A 410 -33.66 -2.94 -18.91
C PRO A 410 -33.69 -4.34 -18.29
N GLY A 411 -34.43 -4.49 -17.18
CA GLY A 411 -34.54 -5.75 -16.45
C GLY A 411 -33.32 -6.13 -15.61
N CYS A 412 -32.29 -5.27 -15.53
CA CYS A 412 -31.11 -5.49 -14.70
C CYS A 412 -31.13 -4.68 -13.40
N ILE A 413 -30.44 -5.21 -12.39
CA ILE A 413 -30.16 -4.57 -11.10
C ILE A 413 -28.64 -4.55 -10.88
N ARG A 414 -28.16 -3.65 -10.01
CA ARG A 414 -26.75 -3.61 -9.64
C ARG A 414 -26.42 -4.76 -8.70
N ASP A 415 -25.26 -5.38 -8.89
CA ASP A 415 -24.69 -6.29 -7.91
C ASP A 415 -24.30 -5.53 -6.64
N SER A 416 -25.04 -5.75 -5.55
CA SER A 416 -24.72 -5.19 -4.23
C SER A 416 -23.96 -6.19 -3.35
N ASN A 417 -24.13 -7.49 -3.58
CA ASN A 417 -23.65 -8.52 -2.67
C ASN A 417 -22.13 -8.57 -2.63
N ARG A 418 -21.47 -8.50 -3.79
CA ARG A 418 -20.01 -8.53 -3.90
C ARG A 418 -19.37 -7.37 -3.14
N THR A 419 -19.96 -6.17 -3.24
CA THR A 419 -19.55 -4.98 -2.48
C THR A 419 -19.67 -5.19 -0.98
N VAL A 420 -20.81 -5.72 -0.51
CA VAL A 420 -21.04 -5.97 0.93
C VAL A 420 -20.09 -7.06 1.45
N LEU A 421 -19.92 -8.16 0.73
CA LEU A 421 -19.06 -9.27 1.14
C LEU A 421 -17.58 -8.86 1.21
N ALA A 422 -17.10 -8.07 0.25
CA ALA A 422 -15.75 -7.52 0.28
C ALA A 422 -15.52 -6.64 1.52
N SER A 423 -16.51 -5.79 1.86
CA SER A 423 -16.45 -4.95 3.07
C SER A 423 -16.42 -5.80 4.34
N LEU A 424 -17.30 -6.79 4.46
CA LEU A 424 -17.37 -7.67 5.64
C LEU A 424 -16.07 -8.46 5.85
N LEU A 425 -15.44 -8.94 4.79
CA LEU A 425 -14.14 -9.61 4.89
C LEU A 425 -13.06 -8.65 5.36
N SER A 426 -13.01 -7.44 4.81
CA SER A 426 -12.06 -6.40 5.18
C SER A 426 -12.18 -6.00 6.67
N GLU A 427 -13.42 -5.81 7.15
CA GLU A 427 -13.72 -5.54 8.57
C GLU A 427 -13.23 -6.65 9.50
N ASN A 428 -13.19 -7.90 9.01
CA ASN A 428 -12.68 -9.06 9.73
C ASN A 428 -11.20 -9.36 9.41
N GLY A 429 -10.49 -8.42 8.79
CA GLY A 429 -9.05 -8.51 8.55
C GLY A 429 -8.64 -9.43 7.40
N PHE A 430 -9.57 -9.81 6.52
CA PHE A 430 -9.29 -10.59 5.31
C PHE A 430 -9.35 -9.72 4.06
N SER A 431 -8.42 -9.94 3.13
CA SER A 431 -8.49 -9.35 1.80
C SER A 431 -9.19 -10.32 0.85
N SER A 432 -9.96 -9.77 -0.10
CA SER A 432 -10.64 -10.53 -1.14
C SER A 432 -10.28 -10.01 -2.52
N VAL A 433 -10.22 -10.92 -3.50
CA VAL A 433 -10.13 -10.56 -4.92
C VAL A 433 -11.51 -10.62 -5.52
N ASP A 434 -11.89 -9.50 -6.10
CA ASP A 434 -13.13 -9.36 -6.83
C ASP A 434 -13.02 -10.02 -8.21
N LYS A 435 -13.94 -10.96 -8.51
CA LYS A 435 -14.02 -11.71 -9.77
C LYS A 435 -15.22 -11.35 -10.64
N GLY A 436 -15.95 -10.30 -10.28
CA GLY A 436 -17.03 -9.77 -11.11
C GLY A 436 -18.29 -10.62 -11.13
N ILE A 437 -19.07 -10.38 -12.19
CA ILE A 437 -20.34 -11.06 -12.45
C ILE A 437 -20.13 -12.17 -13.48
N CYS A 438 -20.49 -13.39 -13.13
CA CYS A 438 -20.58 -14.51 -14.04
C CYS A 438 -22.03 -14.70 -14.52
N ARG A 439 -22.24 -14.87 -15.82
CA ARG A 439 -23.59 -15.07 -16.40
C ARG A 439 -24.06 -16.50 -16.17
N ASP A 440 -25.38 -16.72 -16.13
CA ASP A 440 -25.95 -18.07 -15.99
C ASP A 440 -25.86 -18.84 -17.32
N ASP A 441 -24.64 -19.21 -17.67
CA ASP A 441 -24.30 -20.07 -18.77
C ASP A 441 -23.38 -21.18 -18.23
N PRO A 442 -23.67 -22.47 -18.47
CA PRO A 442 -22.89 -23.55 -17.89
C PRO A 442 -21.41 -23.53 -18.26
N ASP A 443 -21.08 -23.18 -19.50
CA ASP A 443 -19.69 -23.17 -20.00
C ASP A 443 -18.93 -21.99 -19.38
N LEU A 444 -19.53 -20.79 -19.35
CA LEU A 444 -18.95 -19.61 -18.72
C LEU A 444 -18.76 -19.80 -17.21
N LEU A 445 -19.74 -20.40 -16.53
CA LEU A 445 -19.66 -20.64 -15.09
C LEU A 445 -18.59 -21.68 -14.76
N LEU A 446 -18.46 -22.75 -15.55
CA LEU A 446 -17.39 -23.73 -15.40
C LEU A 446 -16.01 -23.09 -15.62
N GLN A 447 -15.85 -22.28 -16.67
CA GLN A 447 -14.59 -21.58 -16.94
C GLN A 447 -14.24 -20.60 -15.83
N CYS A 448 -15.24 -19.84 -15.35
CA CYS A 448 -15.09 -18.91 -14.24
C CYS A 448 -14.63 -19.64 -12.97
N LEU A 449 -15.30 -20.73 -12.58
CA LEU A 449 -14.92 -21.49 -11.40
C LEU A 449 -13.53 -22.12 -11.53
N LYS A 450 -13.20 -22.77 -12.66
CA LYS A 450 -11.87 -23.39 -12.86
C LYS A 450 -10.73 -22.39 -12.83
N SER A 451 -10.87 -21.24 -13.49
CA SER A 451 -9.82 -20.21 -13.50
C SER A 451 -9.58 -19.61 -12.11
N ASN A 452 -10.65 -19.45 -11.31
CA ASN A 452 -10.55 -18.96 -9.96
C ASN A 452 -9.95 -19.97 -8.98
N LEU A 453 -10.39 -21.24 -9.04
CA LEU A 453 -9.89 -22.32 -8.18
C LEU A 453 -8.38 -22.54 -8.30
N ALA A 454 -7.77 -22.16 -9.43
CA ALA A 454 -6.33 -22.27 -9.63
C ALA A 454 -5.49 -21.28 -8.79
N SER A 455 -6.12 -20.25 -8.19
CA SER A 455 -5.41 -19.14 -7.55
C SER A 455 -6.03 -18.64 -6.24
N CYS A 456 -6.96 -19.39 -5.64
CA CYS A 456 -7.53 -19.07 -4.34
C CYS A 456 -7.64 -20.28 -3.42
N ASP A 457 -7.76 -20.02 -2.12
CA ASP A 457 -8.09 -21.02 -1.11
C ASP A 457 -9.61 -21.13 -0.89
N VAL A 458 -10.34 -20.02 -1.08
CA VAL A 458 -11.79 -19.93 -0.83
C VAL A 458 -12.47 -19.16 -1.96
N ILE A 459 -13.59 -19.68 -2.47
CA ILE A 459 -14.51 -18.97 -3.34
C ILE A 459 -15.81 -18.72 -2.59
N ILE A 460 -16.27 -17.47 -2.58
CA ILE A 460 -17.59 -17.07 -2.11
C ILE A 460 -18.40 -16.62 -3.33
N SER A 461 -19.50 -17.32 -3.62
CA SER A 461 -20.41 -16.98 -4.71
C SER A 461 -21.77 -16.54 -4.19
N THR A 462 -22.43 -15.61 -4.87
CA THR A 462 -23.85 -15.29 -4.66
C THR A 462 -24.67 -15.50 -5.93
N GLY A 463 -25.93 -15.91 -5.79
CA GLY A 463 -26.78 -16.26 -6.93
C GLY A 463 -26.75 -17.76 -7.31
N SER A 464 -27.59 -18.15 -8.26
CA SER A 464 -27.63 -19.49 -8.91
C SER A 464 -27.63 -20.73 -8.00
N VAL A 465 -28.23 -20.64 -6.80
CA VAL A 465 -28.24 -21.72 -5.78
C VAL A 465 -29.62 -22.24 -5.40
N SER A 466 -30.70 -21.75 -6.01
CA SER A 466 -32.08 -22.11 -5.68
C SER A 466 -32.57 -23.31 -6.52
N MET A 467 -33.79 -23.22 -7.03
CA MET A 467 -34.45 -24.20 -7.89
C MET A 467 -34.83 -23.59 -9.25
N GLY A 468 -34.17 -22.49 -9.64
CA GLY A 468 -34.31 -21.85 -10.95
C GLY A 468 -33.87 -22.78 -12.08
N ASP A 469 -34.41 -22.56 -13.27
CA ASP A 469 -34.00 -23.30 -14.47
C ASP A 469 -32.57 -22.97 -14.90
N LYS A 470 -32.05 -21.80 -14.50
CA LYS A 470 -30.68 -21.35 -14.75
C LYS A 470 -29.73 -21.48 -13.56
N ASP A 471 -30.15 -22.16 -12.49
CA ASP A 471 -29.33 -22.36 -11.29
C ASP A 471 -28.35 -23.52 -11.48
N TYR A 472 -27.30 -23.30 -12.29
CA TYR A 472 -26.38 -24.37 -12.70
C TYR A 472 -25.26 -24.67 -11.69
N LEU A 473 -25.04 -23.80 -10.70
CA LEU A 473 -23.83 -23.84 -9.86
C LEU A 473 -23.63 -25.19 -9.15
N LYS A 474 -24.68 -25.71 -8.49
CA LYS A 474 -24.61 -26.98 -7.75
C LYS A 474 -24.30 -28.16 -8.67
N ASP A 475 -24.87 -28.17 -9.87
CA ASP A 475 -24.67 -29.26 -10.83
C ASP A 475 -23.27 -29.23 -11.43
N ILE A 476 -22.75 -28.04 -11.76
CA ILE A 476 -21.37 -27.85 -12.26
C ILE A 476 -20.36 -28.26 -11.20
N LEU A 477 -20.57 -27.83 -9.94
CA LEU A 477 -19.71 -28.21 -8.81
C LEU A 477 -19.56 -29.74 -8.71
N VAL A 478 -20.67 -30.48 -8.76
CA VAL A 478 -20.62 -31.95 -8.63
C VAL A 478 -20.15 -32.64 -9.92
N THR A 479 -20.73 -32.29 -11.07
CA THR A 479 -20.60 -33.07 -12.32
C THR A 479 -19.33 -32.74 -13.10
N ASP A 480 -18.94 -31.46 -13.12
CA ASP A 480 -17.81 -30.97 -13.90
C ASP A 480 -16.54 -30.79 -13.06
N LEU A 481 -16.70 -30.41 -11.79
CA LEU A 481 -15.57 -30.17 -10.87
C LEU A 481 -15.34 -31.29 -9.87
N GLY A 482 -16.25 -32.26 -9.75
CA GLY A 482 -16.11 -33.36 -8.79
C GLY A 482 -16.11 -32.90 -7.32
N ALA A 483 -16.69 -31.73 -7.05
CA ALA A 483 -16.77 -31.18 -5.70
C ALA A 483 -17.79 -31.96 -4.85
N SER A 484 -17.50 -32.06 -3.57
CA SER A 484 -18.44 -32.58 -2.58
C SER A 484 -19.27 -31.43 -2.01
N ILE A 485 -20.60 -31.48 -2.21
CA ILE A 485 -21.51 -30.53 -1.56
C ILE A 485 -21.93 -31.11 -0.22
N HIS A 486 -21.45 -30.52 0.87
CA HIS A 486 -21.75 -30.97 2.23
C HIS A 486 -23.22 -30.70 2.62
N PHE A 487 -23.77 -29.56 2.20
CA PHE A 487 -25.18 -29.24 2.32
C PHE A 487 -25.57 -28.18 1.29
N GLY A 488 -26.86 -28.11 0.95
CA GLY A 488 -27.37 -27.17 -0.05
C GLY A 488 -28.60 -26.37 0.37
N ARG A 489 -29.10 -26.57 1.61
CA ARG A 489 -30.22 -25.85 2.20
C ARG A 489 -30.08 -25.80 3.73
N VAL A 490 -30.44 -24.66 4.32
CA VAL A 490 -30.44 -24.44 5.78
C VAL A 490 -31.81 -23.87 6.19
N ASN A 491 -32.32 -24.32 7.33
CA ASN A 491 -33.58 -23.89 7.92
C ASN A 491 -33.39 -22.54 8.64
N MET A 492 -33.30 -21.45 7.88
CA MET A 492 -33.15 -20.09 8.41
C MET A 492 -33.85 -19.06 7.55
N LYS A 493 -34.06 -17.86 8.10
CA LYS A 493 -34.68 -16.74 7.39
C LYS A 493 -34.01 -15.41 7.75
N PRO A 494 -33.39 -14.69 6.79
CA PRO A 494 -33.03 -15.14 5.43
C PRO A 494 -31.95 -16.24 5.45
N GLY A 495 -31.63 -16.86 4.30
CA GLY A 495 -30.66 -17.95 4.18
C GLY A 495 -30.18 -18.16 2.75
#